data_AF-A0A0L1IDK7-F1
#
_entry.id   AF-A0A0L1IDK7-F1
#
_cell.length_a   1.000
_cell.length_b   1.000
_cell.length_c   1.000
_cell.angle_alpha   90.00
_cell.angle_beta   90.00
_cell.angle_gamma   90.00
#
_symmetry.space_group_name_H-M   'P 1'
#
loop_
_entity.id
_entity.type
_entity.pdbx_description
1 polymer ?
#
loop_
_entity_poly.entity_id
_entity_poly.type
_entity_poly.pdbx_seq_one_letter_code
_entity_poly.pdbx_strand_id
1 'polypeptide(L)'
;MINNNNCVEAESNICGDIEELIDDLIYYVRTNDIVEVKKILEIDSRITSLNNIKDENDNTLLHFACANNNIDMILFLLYECCIDYNQYNKSGNSPLMWSIQNKHIESTREVLFFDYYLNKMKYNNLEKKKNQVFENMRYVNDNNFINHNFRLSPNIKKKLNIMDIYNLYDGRDVEHMNNDIIICDELLQNSNDKQLFLYKERNKINLLKKNEFNKSILSEAFDAQNEQILHLVLNHPISVVLDNQQDQSDDDNKIKVDGDMDVNMSEHPPTKHDNNNNNNDNNNNNINCNNNINCNNICGSVNTKIDNNDYNTEEIKNESNIEFTTNIHEAKIIQEKTYELIINDKIKKEEYDDCNNNNNNNNIIIQIREVGLNYFGDTLDESNPCNDLTGINIWESCLVASRWFSDLSLQNFFSNKNILEIGAGSGLASITIFIYSNIYNNNKEKGIKNLIISDINNITLNNIKHNLFLNEYLLNFNNSEWKNKITVTNIDCTNINTYPRENNQITKYDCIVASDIIYDHKLVPSIIFLLNTTLQTNGTFLYVCKKNRDGIQLLINQLENNNFTIDYFTPPQDYFKNPFLNLSQNIFNMKFSEFDDQQNFIMMKCQKL
;
A
#
# COMPACT_ATOMS: atom_id res chain seq x y z
N MET A 1 17.57 3.39 -86.36
CA MET A 1 16.67 4.06 -85.40
C MET A 1 16.73 3.26 -84.12
N ILE A 2 17.44 3.83 -83.15
CA ILE A 2 17.58 3.34 -81.78
C ILE A 2 16.26 3.62 -81.06
N ASN A 3 15.76 2.66 -80.28
CA ASN A 3 15.06 2.98 -79.04
C ASN A 3 15.25 1.81 -78.06
N ASN A 4 16.26 1.99 -77.21
CA ASN A 4 16.44 1.28 -75.95
C ASN A 4 15.32 1.70 -74.99
N ASN A 5 14.59 0.73 -74.45
CA ASN A 5 13.93 0.89 -73.15
C ASN A 5 14.66 -0.02 -72.16
N ASN A 6 15.75 0.51 -71.61
CA ASN A 6 16.28 0.07 -70.33
C ASN A 6 15.39 0.69 -69.25
N CYS A 7 14.47 -0.09 -68.68
CA CYS A 7 13.99 0.20 -67.33
C CYS A 7 15.07 -0.28 -66.38
N VAL A 8 15.98 0.63 -66.04
CA VAL A 8 16.90 0.48 -64.92
C VAL A 8 16.04 0.47 -63.66
N GLU A 9 15.96 -0.68 -63.00
CA GLU A 9 15.61 -0.74 -61.58
C GLU A 9 16.59 0.19 -60.86
N ALA A 10 16.08 1.33 -60.39
CA ALA A 10 16.83 2.18 -59.48
C ALA A 10 16.89 1.45 -58.14
N GLU A 11 17.86 0.55 -57.99
CA GLU A 11 18.43 0.23 -56.69
C GLU A 11 18.96 1.54 -56.11
N SER A 12 18.14 2.21 -55.29
CA SER A 12 18.61 3.24 -54.38
C SER A 12 19.49 2.56 -53.34
N ASN A 13 20.73 2.25 -53.72
CA ASN A 13 21.81 1.91 -52.81
C ASN A 13 22.00 3.10 -51.88
N ILE A 14 21.42 3.03 -50.68
CA ILE A 14 21.81 3.87 -49.56
C ILE A 14 23.24 3.44 -49.22
N CYS A 15 24.20 4.18 -49.76
CA CYS A 15 25.64 4.05 -49.51
C CYS A 15 25.97 4.65 -48.14
N GLY A 16 25.40 4.10 -47.06
CA GLY A 16 25.65 4.49 -45.68
C GLY A 16 26.10 3.28 -44.86
N ASP A 17 27.00 3.51 -43.90
CA ASP A 17 27.42 2.50 -42.95
C ASP A 17 26.20 1.96 -42.19
N ILE A 18 26.21 0.67 -41.83
CA ILE A 18 25.12 0.10 -41.01
C ILE A 18 25.07 0.79 -39.64
N GLU A 19 26.21 1.29 -39.15
CA GLU A 19 26.31 2.07 -37.91
C GLU A 19 25.57 3.41 -38.01
N GLU A 20 25.76 4.15 -39.11
CA GLU A 20 25.05 5.42 -39.35
C GLU A 20 23.52 5.21 -39.43
N LEU A 21 23.09 4.11 -40.04
CA LEU A 21 21.67 3.73 -40.08
C LEU A 21 21.11 3.42 -38.68
N ILE A 22 21.89 2.76 -37.83
CA ILE A 22 21.50 2.45 -36.45
C ILE A 22 21.36 3.74 -35.64
N ASP A 23 22.31 4.66 -35.80
CA ASP A 23 22.28 5.98 -35.14
C ASP A 23 21.07 6.80 -35.58
N ASP A 24 20.76 6.84 -36.88
CA ASP A 24 19.56 7.49 -37.41
C ASP A 24 18.29 6.87 -36.82
N LEU A 25 18.22 5.54 -36.78
CA LEU A 25 17.06 4.85 -36.22
C LEU A 25 16.88 5.15 -34.72
N ILE A 26 17.96 5.13 -33.95
CA ILE A 26 17.97 5.51 -32.52
C ILE A 26 17.54 6.97 -32.37
N TYR A 27 18.05 7.87 -33.20
CA TYR A 27 17.68 9.29 -33.19
C TYR A 27 16.17 9.47 -33.40
N TYR A 28 15.61 8.89 -34.45
CA TYR A 28 14.18 8.99 -34.72
C TYR A 28 13.31 8.34 -33.64
N VAL A 29 13.79 7.25 -33.01
CA VAL A 29 13.14 6.66 -31.84
C VAL A 29 13.12 7.62 -30.64
N ARG A 30 14.25 8.30 -30.37
CA ARG A 30 14.36 9.31 -29.30
C ARG A 30 13.47 10.52 -29.55
N THR A 31 13.24 10.90 -30.80
CA THR A 31 12.39 12.04 -31.18
C THR A 31 10.94 11.68 -31.48
N ASN A 32 10.53 10.42 -31.24
CA ASN A 32 9.18 9.91 -31.51
C ASN A 32 8.74 10.01 -32.99
N ASP A 33 9.69 9.98 -33.93
CA ASP A 33 9.40 10.07 -35.37
C ASP A 33 9.14 8.68 -35.98
N ILE A 34 7.94 8.17 -35.75
CA ILE A 34 7.53 6.84 -36.23
C ILE A 34 7.51 6.79 -37.77
N VAL A 35 7.28 7.92 -38.44
CA VAL A 35 7.21 7.96 -39.90
C VAL A 35 8.58 7.70 -40.52
N GLU A 36 9.63 8.34 -40.00
CA GLU A 36 11.00 8.08 -40.45
C GLU A 36 11.49 6.69 -40.04
N VAL A 37 11.17 6.22 -38.82
CA VAL A 37 11.42 4.83 -38.41
C VAL A 37 10.82 3.84 -39.41
N LYS A 38 9.55 4.02 -39.80
CA LYS A 38 8.90 3.16 -40.80
C LYS A 38 9.59 3.21 -42.16
N LYS A 39 9.98 4.39 -42.65
CA LYS A 39 10.69 4.54 -43.93
C LYS A 39 12.01 3.77 -43.93
N ILE A 40 12.78 3.87 -42.84
CA ILE A 40 14.02 3.11 -42.67
C ILE A 40 13.72 1.60 -42.71
N LEU A 41 12.70 1.15 -41.97
CA LEU A 41 12.27 -0.25 -41.96
C LEU A 41 11.69 -0.72 -43.29
N GLU A 42 11.24 0.17 -44.17
CA GLU A 42 10.74 -0.15 -45.51
C GLU A 42 11.88 -0.30 -46.52
N ILE A 43 12.79 0.66 -46.53
CA ILE A 43 13.80 0.82 -47.59
C ILE A 43 15.02 -0.07 -47.34
N ASP A 44 15.46 -0.20 -46.08
CA ASP A 44 16.70 -0.92 -45.80
C ASP A 44 16.46 -2.43 -45.62
N SER A 45 17.05 -3.23 -46.50
CA SER A 45 16.92 -4.70 -46.48
C SER A 45 17.83 -5.36 -45.44
N ARG A 46 18.82 -4.65 -44.89
CA ARG A 46 19.77 -5.17 -43.90
C ARG A 46 19.12 -5.34 -42.53
N ILE A 47 18.10 -4.54 -42.22
CA ILE A 47 17.33 -4.67 -40.98
C ILE A 47 16.36 -5.85 -41.08
N THR A 48 16.74 -6.97 -40.48
CA THR A 48 15.96 -8.22 -40.43
C THR A 48 15.35 -8.48 -39.05
N SER A 49 15.82 -7.79 -38.00
CA SER A 49 15.23 -7.82 -36.67
C SER A 49 15.60 -6.55 -35.90
N LEU A 50 14.60 -5.93 -35.27
CA LEU A 50 14.81 -4.76 -34.40
C LEU A 50 15.50 -5.12 -33.09
N ASN A 51 15.41 -6.38 -32.64
CA ASN A 51 16.05 -6.84 -31.39
C ASN A 51 17.57 -6.84 -31.44
N ASN A 52 18.15 -6.84 -32.66
CA ASN A 52 19.59 -6.80 -32.88
C ASN A 52 20.13 -5.36 -32.93
N ILE A 53 19.25 -4.36 -32.93
CA ILE A 53 19.64 -2.95 -33.00
C ILE A 53 19.88 -2.43 -31.60
N LYS A 54 21.14 -2.10 -31.32
CA LYS A 54 21.61 -1.61 -30.03
C LYS A 54 22.70 -0.57 -30.22
N ASP A 55 22.82 0.34 -29.26
CA ASP A 55 23.98 1.24 -29.18
C ASP A 55 25.21 0.53 -28.60
N GLU A 56 26.30 1.28 -28.45
CA GLU A 56 27.54 0.80 -27.83
C GLU A 56 27.40 0.32 -26.38
N ASN A 57 26.30 0.64 -25.70
CA ASN A 57 26.00 0.25 -24.31
C ASN A 57 24.95 -0.88 -24.24
N ASP A 58 24.67 -1.55 -25.36
CA ASP A 58 23.61 -2.56 -25.52
C ASP A 58 22.18 -2.02 -25.25
N ASN A 59 21.97 -0.70 -25.31
CA ASN A 59 20.64 -0.11 -25.19
C ASN A 59 19.83 -0.38 -26.46
N THR A 60 18.67 -1.01 -26.30
CA THR A 60 17.74 -1.27 -27.40
C THR A 60 16.93 -0.03 -27.75
N LEU A 61 16.22 -0.05 -28.89
CA LEU A 61 15.28 1.02 -29.26
C LEU A 61 14.22 1.28 -28.18
N LEU A 62 13.75 0.23 -27.49
CA LEU A 62 12.75 0.40 -26.43
C LEU A 62 13.31 1.15 -25.21
N HIS A 63 14.60 0.97 -24.89
CA HIS A 63 15.25 1.75 -23.83
C HIS A 63 15.11 3.26 -24.11
N PHE A 64 15.49 3.69 -25.31
CA PHE A 64 15.41 5.10 -25.70
C PHE A 64 13.98 5.64 -25.72
N ALA A 65 13.00 4.86 -26.18
CA ALA A 65 11.60 5.26 -26.17
C ALA A 65 11.08 5.43 -24.73
N CYS A 66 11.41 4.50 -23.83
CA CYS A 66 11.04 4.53 -22.41
C CYS A 66 11.70 5.68 -21.64
N ALA A 67 12.98 5.97 -21.91
CA ALA A 67 13.71 7.06 -21.25
C ALA A 67 13.19 8.46 -21.63
N ASN A 68 12.50 8.61 -22.76
CA ASN A 68 11.97 9.90 -23.23
C ASN A 68 10.44 10.02 -23.09
N ASN A 69 9.78 9.02 -22.51
CA ASN A 69 8.31 8.94 -22.43
C ASN A 69 7.57 8.99 -23.78
N ASN A 70 8.17 8.43 -24.84
CA ASN A 70 7.60 8.47 -26.19
C ASN A 70 6.51 7.40 -26.38
N ILE A 71 5.30 7.65 -25.88
CA ILE A 71 4.23 6.64 -25.78
C ILE A 71 3.84 6.06 -27.14
N ASP A 72 3.68 6.89 -28.18
CA ASP A 72 3.34 6.38 -29.52
C ASP A 72 4.44 5.45 -30.06
N MET A 73 5.71 5.79 -29.85
CA MET A 73 6.85 4.94 -30.23
C MET A 73 6.88 3.65 -29.42
N ILE A 74 6.61 3.69 -28.11
CA ILE A 74 6.52 2.49 -27.25
C ILE A 74 5.42 1.57 -27.76
N LEU A 75 4.23 2.11 -28.04
CA LEU A 75 3.11 1.34 -28.59
C LEU A 75 3.47 0.73 -29.95
N PHE A 76 4.08 1.50 -30.84
CA PHE A 76 4.55 1.01 -32.14
C PHE A 76 5.59 -0.12 -31.99
N LEU A 77 6.59 0.04 -31.12
CA LEU A 77 7.64 -0.95 -30.91
C LEU A 77 7.13 -2.24 -30.25
N LEU A 78 6.24 -2.14 -29.26
CA LEU A 78 5.68 -3.31 -28.56
C LEU A 78 4.69 -4.08 -29.42
N TYR A 79 3.74 -3.36 -30.04
CA TYR A 79 2.58 -4.00 -30.64
C TYR A 79 2.65 -4.17 -32.16
N GLU A 80 3.24 -3.21 -32.88
CA GLU A 80 3.43 -3.34 -34.34
C GLU A 80 4.73 -4.05 -34.70
N CYS A 81 5.77 -3.92 -33.86
CA CYS A 81 7.10 -4.48 -34.11
C CYS A 81 7.44 -5.72 -33.26
N CYS A 82 6.69 -6.01 -32.20
CA CYS A 82 6.96 -7.14 -31.28
C CYS A 82 8.43 -7.18 -30.78
N ILE A 83 8.99 -6.02 -30.45
CA ILE A 83 10.34 -5.93 -29.89
C ILE A 83 10.39 -6.64 -28.52
N ASP A 84 11.53 -7.19 -28.15
CA ASP A 84 11.75 -7.73 -26.82
C ASP A 84 11.81 -6.59 -25.81
N TYR A 85 10.87 -6.61 -24.86
CA TYR A 85 10.65 -5.54 -23.90
C TYR A 85 11.42 -5.66 -22.58
N ASN A 86 12.14 -6.78 -22.37
CA ASN A 86 12.94 -6.99 -21.16
C ASN A 86 14.41 -7.37 -21.44
N GLN A 87 14.98 -6.92 -22.56
CA GLN A 87 16.42 -7.05 -22.78
C GLN A 87 17.20 -6.15 -21.82
N TYR A 88 18.33 -6.64 -21.29
CA TYR A 88 19.22 -5.86 -20.42
C TYR A 88 20.35 -5.21 -21.24
N ASN A 89 20.67 -3.96 -20.93
CA ASN A 89 21.84 -3.27 -21.44
C ASN A 89 23.13 -3.68 -20.69
N LYS A 90 24.29 -3.11 -21.04
CA LYS A 90 25.58 -3.41 -20.38
C LYS A 90 25.58 -3.19 -18.87
N SER A 91 24.84 -2.18 -18.42
CA SER A 91 24.66 -1.88 -17.00
C SER A 91 23.71 -2.84 -16.28
N GLY A 92 23.02 -3.74 -17.00
CA GLY A 92 22.00 -4.61 -16.44
C GLY A 92 20.64 -3.94 -16.22
N ASN A 93 20.39 -2.78 -16.83
CA ASN A 93 19.08 -2.11 -16.82
C ASN A 93 18.20 -2.64 -17.96
N SER A 94 16.90 -2.78 -17.71
CA SER A 94 15.90 -3.05 -18.76
C SER A 94 15.20 -1.75 -19.21
N PRO A 95 14.43 -1.75 -20.31
CA PRO A 95 13.65 -0.58 -20.73
C PRO A 95 12.69 -0.08 -19.63
N LEU A 96 12.06 -1.01 -18.90
CA LEU A 96 11.21 -0.71 -17.74
C LEU A 96 11.99 -0.01 -16.62
N MET A 97 13.23 -0.42 -16.36
CA MET A 97 14.09 0.23 -15.36
C MET A 97 14.38 1.68 -15.74
N TRP A 98 14.62 1.97 -17.02
CA TRP A 98 14.84 3.33 -17.50
C TRP A 98 13.58 4.20 -17.44
N SER A 99 12.38 3.66 -17.70
CA SER A 99 11.15 4.44 -17.49
C SER A 99 10.95 4.80 -16.02
N ILE A 100 11.31 3.91 -15.10
CA ILE A 100 11.23 4.14 -13.65
C ILE A 100 12.25 5.18 -13.19
N GLN A 101 13.52 5.04 -13.57
CA GLN A 101 14.60 5.97 -13.22
C GLN A 101 14.32 7.40 -13.69
N ASN A 102 13.73 7.56 -14.87
CA ASN A 102 13.35 8.86 -15.42
C ASN A 102 11.95 9.32 -14.95
N LYS A 103 11.30 8.58 -14.05
CA LYS A 103 9.99 8.89 -13.46
C LYS A 103 8.87 9.03 -14.50
N HIS A 104 8.96 8.27 -15.59
CA HIS A 104 8.00 8.26 -16.70
C HIS A 104 6.89 7.24 -16.46
N ILE A 105 5.79 7.73 -15.91
CA ILE A 105 4.65 6.94 -15.44
C ILE A 105 3.99 6.21 -16.62
N GLU A 106 3.74 6.93 -17.72
CA GLU A 106 3.02 6.38 -18.87
C GLU A 106 3.84 5.28 -19.56
N SER A 107 5.16 5.47 -19.69
CA SER A 107 6.06 4.43 -20.22
C SER A 107 6.09 3.19 -19.33
N THR A 108 6.20 3.39 -18.01
CA THR A 108 6.17 2.30 -17.02
C THR A 108 4.86 1.52 -17.13
N ARG A 109 3.74 2.24 -17.21
CA ARG A 109 2.40 1.67 -17.36
C ARG A 109 2.26 0.84 -18.64
N GLU A 110 2.68 1.35 -19.79
CA GLU A 110 2.51 0.65 -21.07
C GLU A 110 3.37 -0.62 -21.14
N VAL A 111 4.61 -0.61 -20.64
CA VAL A 111 5.46 -1.82 -20.62
C VAL A 111 4.88 -2.89 -19.70
N LEU A 112 4.44 -2.52 -18.48
CA LEU A 112 3.79 -3.46 -17.56
C LEU A 112 2.46 -3.95 -18.09
N PHE A 113 1.65 -3.08 -18.70
CA PHE A 113 0.39 -3.48 -19.30
C PHE A 113 0.58 -4.46 -20.46
N PHE A 114 1.59 -4.27 -21.29
CA PHE A 114 1.91 -5.20 -22.36
C PHE A 114 2.34 -6.58 -21.82
N ASP A 115 3.19 -6.61 -20.79
CA ASP A 115 3.57 -7.85 -20.12
C ASP A 115 2.35 -8.57 -19.52
N TYR A 116 1.48 -7.83 -18.83
CA TYR A 116 0.21 -8.36 -18.31
C TYR A 116 -0.66 -8.93 -19.43
N TYR A 117 -0.88 -8.17 -20.51
CA TYR A 117 -1.73 -8.58 -21.63
C TYR A 117 -1.28 -9.91 -22.24
N LEU A 118 0.04 -10.09 -22.43
CA LEU A 118 0.61 -11.33 -22.95
C LEU A 118 0.50 -12.50 -21.97
N ASN A 119 0.64 -12.25 -20.67
CA ASN A 119 0.69 -13.28 -19.64
C ASN A 119 -0.61 -13.40 -18.82
N LYS A 120 -1.69 -12.74 -19.25
CA LYS A 120 -2.96 -12.59 -18.52
C LYS A 120 -3.50 -13.88 -17.94
N MET A 121 -3.55 -14.96 -18.71
CA MET A 121 -4.05 -16.26 -18.20
C MET A 121 -3.16 -16.80 -17.07
N LYS A 122 -1.83 -16.75 -17.25
CA LYS A 122 -0.86 -17.18 -16.23
C LYS A 122 -0.99 -16.32 -14.97
N TYR A 123 -1.10 -15.00 -15.13
CA TYR A 123 -1.21 -14.07 -14.00
C TYR A 123 -2.55 -14.18 -13.26
N ASN A 124 -3.67 -14.28 -13.97
CA ASN A 124 -4.98 -14.48 -13.35
C ASN A 124 -5.04 -15.80 -12.57
N ASN A 125 -4.39 -16.85 -13.07
CA ASN A 125 -4.27 -18.12 -12.36
C ASN A 125 -3.38 -18.00 -11.12
N LEU A 126 -2.24 -17.28 -11.21
CA LEU A 126 -1.34 -17.03 -10.08
C LEU A 126 -2.04 -16.24 -8.97
N GLU A 127 -2.80 -15.21 -9.32
CA GLU A 127 -3.53 -14.38 -8.35
C GLU A 127 -4.87 -14.99 -7.90
N LYS A 128 -5.34 -16.07 -8.54
CA LYS A 128 -6.69 -16.66 -8.37
C LYS A 128 -7.85 -15.68 -8.59
N LYS A 129 -7.58 -14.54 -9.21
CA LYS A 129 -8.54 -13.50 -9.58
C LYS A 129 -7.97 -12.71 -10.76
N LYS A 130 -8.82 -11.93 -11.43
CA LYS A 130 -8.35 -10.99 -12.45
C LYS A 130 -7.67 -9.80 -11.79
N ASN A 131 -6.55 -9.34 -12.37
CA ASN A 131 -5.88 -8.14 -11.89
C ASN A 131 -6.66 -6.89 -12.35
N GLN A 132 -7.46 -6.31 -11.45
CA GLN A 132 -8.37 -5.20 -11.79
C GLN A 132 -7.64 -3.98 -12.35
N VAL A 133 -6.42 -3.70 -11.86
CA VAL A 133 -5.62 -2.54 -12.31
C VAL A 133 -5.30 -2.67 -13.79
N PHE A 134 -4.77 -3.82 -14.22
CA PHE A 134 -4.38 -4.01 -15.61
C PHE A 134 -5.53 -4.44 -16.53
N GLU A 135 -6.55 -5.17 -16.04
CA GLU A 135 -7.75 -5.49 -16.83
C GLU A 135 -8.47 -4.23 -17.33
N ASN A 136 -8.52 -3.19 -16.51
CA ASN A 136 -9.28 -1.97 -16.79
C ASN A 136 -8.47 -0.93 -17.60
N MET A 137 -7.18 -1.18 -17.88
CA MET A 137 -6.33 -0.20 -18.58
C MET A 137 -6.68 -0.04 -20.06
N ARG A 138 -6.93 -1.13 -20.79
CA ARG A 138 -7.28 -1.09 -22.21
C ARG A 138 -7.85 -2.43 -22.70
N TYR A 139 -8.90 -2.38 -23.52
CA TYR A 139 -9.36 -3.53 -24.30
C TYR A 139 -8.57 -3.61 -25.63
N VAL A 140 -7.79 -4.67 -25.84
CA VAL A 140 -6.79 -4.74 -26.93
C VAL A 140 -7.36 -5.34 -28.23
N ASN A 141 -8.60 -5.85 -28.24
CA ASN A 141 -9.11 -6.65 -29.36
C ASN A 141 -9.29 -5.92 -30.71
N ASP A 142 -9.23 -4.58 -30.77
CA ASP A 142 -9.59 -3.84 -32.00
C ASP A 142 -8.47 -2.98 -32.64
N ASN A 143 -7.22 -2.99 -32.14
CA ASN A 143 -6.09 -2.21 -32.71
C ASN A 143 -6.34 -0.71 -32.95
N ASN A 144 -7.39 -0.14 -32.35
CA ASN A 144 -7.79 1.26 -32.54
C ASN A 144 -6.96 2.22 -31.68
N PHE A 145 -6.09 1.70 -30.81
CA PHE A 145 -5.23 2.50 -29.94
C PHE A 145 -3.88 2.86 -30.60
N ILE A 146 -3.51 2.20 -31.70
CA ILE A 146 -2.36 2.58 -32.52
C ILE A 146 -2.88 3.31 -33.74
N ASN A 147 -2.32 4.49 -34.02
CA ASN A 147 -2.67 5.25 -35.21
C ASN A 147 -2.51 4.36 -36.47
N HIS A 148 -3.56 4.27 -37.29
CA HIS A 148 -3.54 3.46 -38.52
C HIS A 148 -2.37 3.80 -39.43
N ASN A 149 -1.91 5.05 -39.43
CA ASN A 149 -0.75 5.50 -40.21
C ASN A 149 0.57 4.87 -39.75
N PHE A 150 0.64 4.35 -38.52
CA PHE A 150 1.83 3.69 -37.98
C PHE A 150 1.87 2.19 -38.28
N ARG A 151 0.81 1.58 -38.80
CA ARG A 151 0.80 0.14 -39.10
C ARG A 151 1.82 -0.24 -40.15
N LEU A 152 2.56 -1.32 -39.91
CA LEU A 152 3.51 -1.88 -40.88
C LEU A 152 2.78 -2.71 -41.94
N SER A 153 3.24 -2.63 -43.19
CA SER A 153 2.71 -3.48 -44.26
C SER A 153 3.03 -4.96 -44.01
N PRO A 154 2.21 -5.91 -44.50
CA PRO A 154 2.45 -7.34 -44.32
C PRO A 154 3.83 -7.80 -44.81
N ASN A 155 4.36 -7.17 -45.87
CA ASN A 155 5.68 -7.47 -46.40
C ASN A 155 6.80 -7.11 -45.41
N ILE A 156 6.68 -5.97 -44.72
CA ILE A 156 7.65 -5.55 -43.70
C ILE A 156 7.52 -6.44 -42.47
N LYS A 157 6.29 -6.74 -42.03
CA LYS A 157 6.06 -7.65 -40.89
C LYS A 157 6.71 -9.02 -41.13
N LYS A 158 6.56 -9.55 -42.36
CA LYS A 158 7.24 -10.79 -42.78
C LYS A 158 8.77 -10.65 -42.83
N LYS A 159 9.29 -9.53 -43.37
CA LYS A 159 10.74 -9.26 -43.44
C LYS A 159 11.38 -9.26 -42.05
N LEU A 160 10.73 -8.62 -41.10
CA LEU A 160 11.19 -8.46 -39.71
C LEU A 160 10.87 -9.67 -38.83
N ASN A 161 10.25 -10.72 -39.38
CA ASN A 161 9.77 -11.90 -38.65
C ASN A 161 8.89 -11.54 -37.44
N ILE A 162 8.01 -10.56 -37.63
CA ILE A 162 7.10 -10.04 -36.60
C ILE A 162 6.00 -11.07 -36.33
N MET A 163 5.80 -11.38 -35.06
CA MET A 163 4.74 -12.26 -34.60
C MET A 163 3.37 -11.57 -34.68
N ASP A 164 2.33 -12.34 -35.00
CA ASP A 164 0.95 -11.87 -34.88
C ASP A 164 0.44 -12.07 -33.45
N ILE A 165 0.61 -11.05 -32.60
CA ILE A 165 0.17 -11.08 -31.19
C ILE A 165 -1.34 -10.89 -31.01
N TYR A 166 -2.07 -10.48 -32.05
CA TYR A 166 -3.48 -10.09 -31.96
C TYR A 166 -4.45 -11.25 -32.19
N ASN A 167 -4.14 -12.13 -33.13
CA ASN A 167 -4.99 -13.30 -33.45
C ASN A 167 -4.87 -14.46 -32.43
N LEU A 168 -4.14 -14.26 -31.33
CA LEU A 168 -3.92 -15.27 -30.29
C LEU A 168 -5.01 -15.29 -29.19
N TYR A 169 -5.93 -14.31 -29.21
CA TYR A 169 -7.03 -14.18 -28.24
C TYR A 169 -8.38 -14.73 -28.72
N ASP A 170 -8.43 -15.40 -29.88
CA ASP A 170 -9.68 -15.98 -30.38
C ASP A 170 -10.02 -17.28 -29.63
N GLY A 171 -10.67 -17.14 -28.48
CA GLY A 171 -11.77 -18.02 -28.04
C GLY A 171 -11.50 -19.51 -27.85
N ARG A 172 -10.26 -19.98 -27.65
CA ARG A 172 -10.06 -21.36 -27.17
C ARG A 172 -10.16 -21.37 -25.64
N ASP A 173 -11.36 -21.63 -25.16
CA ASP A 173 -11.64 -22.05 -23.79
C ASP A 173 -10.73 -23.23 -23.42
N VAL A 174 -9.69 -22.97 -22.61
CA VAL A 174 -8.92 -24.01 -21.93
C VAL A 174 -9.31 -23.99 -20.45
N GLU A 175 -10.58 -24.29 -20.15
CA GLU A 175 -11.05 -24.51 -18.78
C GLU A 175 -10.56 -25.85 -18.18
N HIS A 176 -9.78 -26.64 -18.92
CA HIS A 176 -9.25 -27.93 -18.47
C HIS A 176 -7.76 -28.11 -18.79
N MET A 177 -6.90 -27.36 -18.10
CA MET A 177 -5.51 -27.78 -17.91
C MET A 177 -5.18 -27.74 -16.41
N ASN A 178 -5.13 -28.93 -15.81
CA ASN A 178 -4.63 -29.14 -14.46
C ASN A 178 -3.14 -28.75 -14.39
N ASN A 179 -2.80 -27.98 -13.36
CA ASN A 179 -1.48 -27.42 -13.06
C ASN A 179 -0.52 -28.43 -12.41
N ASP A 180 -0.33 -29.61 -13.01
CA ASP A 180 0.83 -30.44 -12.66
C ASP A 180 1.85 -30.34 -13.79
N ILE A 181 3.07 -29.92 -13.44
CA ILE A 181 4.29 -29.86 -14.26
C ILE A 181 4.15 -30.55 -15.63
N ILE A 182 4.00 -29.77 -16.70
CA ILE A 182 4.19 -30.26 -18.06
C ILE A 182 5.36 -29.51 -18.67
N ILE A 183 6.56 -30.06 -18.45
CA ILE A 183 7.57 -30.10 -19.51
C ILE A 183 7.06 -31.16 -20.49
N CYS A 184 6.38 -30.77 -21.57
CA CYS A 184 6.20 -31.65 -22.72
C CYS A 184 6.25 -30.83 -24.00
N ASP A 185 7.29 -31.08 -24.80
CA ASP A 185 7.41 -30.72 -26.22
C ASP A 185 6.21 -31.17 -27.09
N GLU A 186 5.25 -31.95 -26.54
CA GLU A 186 4.13 -32.56 -27.24
C GLU A 186 2.83 -31.71 -27.29
N LEU A 187 2.74 -30.57 -26.59
CA LEU A 187 1.52 -29.73 -26.58
C LEU A 187 1.60 -28.42 -27.38
N LEU A 188 2.78 -28.06 -27.91
CA LEU A 188 2.94 -26.93 -28.83
C LEU A 188 2.62 -27.38 -30.27
N GLN A 189 1.35 -27.66 -30.55
CA GLN A 189 0.89 -28.29 -31.80
C GLN A 189 1.02 -27.38 -33.05
N ASN A 190 1.34 -26.08 -32.91
CA ASN A 190 1.62 -25.18 -34.04
C ASN A 190 2.83 -24.26 -33.78
N SER A 191 3.57 -23.94 -34.85
CA SER A 191 4.81 -23.13 -34.82
C SER A 191 4.67 -21.76 -34.16
N ASN A 192 3.50 -21.13 -34.29
CA ASN A 192 3.20 -19.82 -33.70
C ASN A 192 3.14 -19.86 -32.17
N ASP A 193 2.53 -20.90 -31.59
CA ASP A 193 2.41 -21.05 -30.13
C ASP A 193 3.80 -21.23 -29.49
N LYS A 194 4.68 -21.99 -30.16
CA LYS A 194 6.08 -22.16 -29.75
C LYS A 194 6.85 -20.85 -29.81
N GLN A 195 6.68 -20.09 -30.88
CA GLN A 195 7.34 -18.78 -31.02
C GLN A 195 6.86 -17.81 -29.93
N LEU A 196 5.56 -17.84 -29.57
CA LEU A 196 4.99 -16.97 -28.53
C LEU A 196 5.48 -17.37 -27.15
N PHE A 197 5.53 -18.66 -26.86
CA PHE A 197 6.10 -19.18 -25.61
C PHE A 197 7.56 -18.69 -25.45
N LEU A 198 8.38 -18.85 -26.48
CA LEU A 198 9.78 -18.37 -26.47
C LEU A 198 9.87 -16.84 -26.34
N TYR A 199 8.92 -16.10 -26.91
CA TYR A 199 8.82 -14.64 -26.74
C TYR A 199 8.52 -14.26 -25.29
N LYS A 200 7.55 -14.91 -24.64
CA LYS A 200 7.21 -14.67 -23.23
C LYS A 200 8.35 -15.04 -22.29
N GLU A 201 8.99 -16.19 -22.50
CA GLU A 201 10.07 -16.66 -21.63
C GLU A 201 11.29 -15.74 -21.65
N ARG A 202 11.73 -15.26 -22.82
CA ARG A 202 12.87 -14.34 -22.89
C ARG A 202 12.55 -12.92 -22.41
N ASN A 203 11.27 -12.55 -22.37
CA ASN A 203 10.81 -11.25 -21.89
C ASN A 203 10.31 -11.27 -20.43
N LYS A 204 10.47 -12.38 -19.72
CA LYS A 204 10.05 -12.51 -18.33
C LYS A 204 10.73 -11.46 -17.45
N ILE A 205 9.94 -10.57 -16.85
CA ILE A 205 10.42 -9.53 -15.95
C ILE A 205 10.82 -10.14 -14.60
N ASN A 206 12.04 -9.85 -14.15
CA ASN A 206 12.51 -10.18 -12.81
C ASN A 206 12.63 -8.91 -11.97
N LEU A 207 11.69 -8.77 -11.03
CA LEU A 207 11.55 -7.59 -10.17
C LEU A 207 12.77 -7.36 -9.25
N LEU A 208 13.50 -8.42 -8.89
CA LEU A 208 14.58 -8.40 -7.92
C LEU A 208 15.97 -8.52 -8.53
N LYS A 209 16.07 -8.76 -9.84
CA LYS A 209 17.36 -8.81 -10.52
C LYS A 209 18.06 -7.47 -10.37
N LYS A 210 19.31 -7.50 -9.89
CA LYS A 210 20.12 -6.32 -9.68
C LYS A 210 20.98 -6.02 -10.90
N ASN A 211 21.10 -4.73 -11.20
CA ASN A 211 22.00 -4.17 -12.20
C ASN A 211 23.42 -4.00 -11.62
N GLU A 212 24.36 -3.46 -12.40
CA GLU A 212 25.75 -3.22 -11.96
C GLU A 212 25.88 -2.26 -10.77
N PHE A 213 24.85 -1.45 -10.53
CA PHE A 213 24.75 -0.51 -9.41
C PHE A 213 24.05 -1.10 -8.19
N ASN A 214 23.80 -2.42 -8.17
CA ASN A 214 23.09 -3.13 -7.10
C ASN A 214 21.62 -2.66 -6.93
N LYS A 215 21.01 -2.13 -7.99
CA LYS A 215 19.62 -1.65 -8.04
C LYS A 215 18.75 -2.62 -8.83
N SER A 216 17.56 -2.92 -8.33
CA SER A 216 16.53 -3.70 -9.01
C SER A 216 15.34 -2.83 -9.41
N ILE A 217 14.43 -3.35 -10.25
CA ILE A 217 13.17 -2.66 -10.60
C ILE A 217 12.42 -2.25 -9.33
N LEU A 218 12.40 -3.11 -8.31
CA LEU A 218 11.76 -2.79 -7.04
C LEU A 218 12.47 -1.64 -6.31
N SER A 219 13.81 -1.70 -6.16
CA SER A 219 14.52 -0.64 -5.44
C SER A 219 14.41 0.70 -6.15
N GLU A 220 14.49 0.72 -7.49
CA GLU A 220 14.29 1.95 -8.26
C GLU A 220 12.87 2.48 -8.19
N ALA A 221 11.85 1.60 -8.12
CA ALA A 221 10.47 2.04 -7.93
C ALA A 221 10.27 2.76 -6.59
N PHE A 222 10.96 2.31 -5.53
CA PHE A 222 11.00 3.02 -4.24
C PHE A 222 11.82 4.32 -4.33
N ASP A 223 12.99 4.28 -4.97
CA ASP A 223 13.87 5.45 -5.10
C ASP A 223 13.30 6.55 -6.02
N ALA A 224 12.38 6.20 -6.93
CA ALA A 224 11.76 7.13 -7.86
C ALA A 224 10.95 8.25 -7.15
N GLN A 225 10.56 8.05 -5.86
CA GLN A 225 9.72 8.97 -5.10
C GLN A 225 8.45 9.36 -5.88
N ASN A 226 7.86 8.38 -6.57
CA ASN A 226 6.65 8.52 -7.37
C ASN A 226 5.71 7.37 -7.03
N GLU A 227 4.68 7.67 -6.24
CA GLU A 227 3.73 6.67 -5.75
C GLU A 227 3.01 5.94 -6.88
N GLN A 228 2.73 6.60 -8.00
CA GLN A 228 2.05 5.96 -9.13
C GLN A 228 2.92 4.88 -9.78
N ILE A 229 4.22 5.12 -9.92
CA ILE A 229 5.17 4.13 -10.44
C ILE A 229 5.28 2.96 -9.47
N LEU A 230 5.43 3.24 -8.17
CA LEU A 230 5.48 2.22 -7.13
C LEU A 230 4.21 1.36 -7.14
N HIS A 231 3.04 1.99 -7.22
CA HIS A 231 1.76 1.29 -7.32
C HIS A 231 1.64 0.45 -8.59
N LEU A 232 2.08 0.95 -9.75
CA LEU A 232 2.06 0.17 -11.00
C LEU A 232 2.92 -1.09 -10.87
N VAL A 233 4.12 -0.98 -10.28
CA VAL A 233 5.04 -2.11 -10.09
C VAL A 233 4.49 -3.11 -9.08
N LEU A 234 4.00 -2.65 -7.93
CA LEU A 234 3.51 -3.52 -6.84
C LEU A 234 2.16 -4.19 -7.18
N ASN A 235 1.29 -3.52 -7.93
CA ASN A 235 0.02 -4.11 -8.38
C ASN A 235 0.20 -5.02 -9.60
N HIS A 236 1.37 -5.05 -10.25
CA HIS A 236 1.60 -5.98 -11.36
C HIS A 236 1.84 -7.40 -10.83
N PRO A 237 1.22 -8.45 -11.40
CA PRO A 237 1.31 -9.83 -10.89
C PRO A 237 2.73 -10.42 -10.78
N ILE A 238 3.73 -9.78 -11.37
CA ILE A 238 5.15 -10.12 -11.18
C ILE A 238 5.62 -9.91 -9.73
N SER A 239 4.91 -9.09 -8.95
CA SER A 239 5.18 -8.84 -7.54
C SER A 239 4.91 -10.04 -6.64
N VAL A 240 4.24 -11.09 -7.12
CA VAL A 240 4.06 -12.37 -6.40
C VAL A 240 5.40 -13.02 -6.02
N VAL A 241 6.49 -12.69 -6.71
CA VAL A 241 7.85 -13.14 -6.29
C VAL A 241 8.21 -12.66 -4.88
N LEU A 242 7.63 -11.55 -4.42
CA LEU A 242 7.81 -11.02 -3.07
C LEU A 242 7.14 -11.89 -2.00
N ASP A 243 6.09 -12.64 -2.37
CA ASP A 243 5.39 -13.54 -1.45
C ASP A 243 6.14 -14.87 -1.24
N ASN A 244 6.93 -15.30 -2.23
CA ASN A 244 7.55 -16.64 -2.29
C ASN A 244 9.04 -16.69 -1.88
N GLN A 245 9.60 -15.63 -1.30
CA GLN A 245 11.03 -15.55 -0.94
C GLN A 245 11.49 -16.46 0.22
N GLN A 246 10.74 -17.50 0.58
CA GLN A 246 11.12 -18.40 1.68
C GLN A 246 11.97 -19.63 1.29
N ASP A 247 12.29 -19.89 0.02
CA ASP A 247 12.97 -21.15 -0.37
C ASP A 247 14.18 -21.04 -1.32
N GLN A 248 14.91 -19.92 -1.36
CA GLN A 248 16.23 -19.88 -2.03
C GLN A 248 17.35 -19.41 -1.10
N SER A 249 17.86 -20.42 -0.39
CA SER A 249 19.19 -20.58 0.22
C SER A 249 20.15 -19.39 0.23
N ASP A 250 20.50 -19.01 1.47
CA ASP A 250 21.81 -18.54 1.91
C ASP A 250 22.94 -19.49 1.46
N ASP A 251 23.35 -19.42 0.21
CA ASP A 251 24.59 -20.05 -0.27
C ASP A 251 25.07 -19.31 -1.52
N ASP A 252 25.52 -18.06 -1.34
CA ASP A 252 26.53 -17.44 -2.20
C ASP A 252 26.89 -16.05 -1.63
N ASN A 253 27.73 -16.06 -0.58
CA ASN A 253 28.78 -15.04 -0.35
C ASN A 253 29.60 -15.39 0.89
N LYS A 254 30.27 -16.55 0.86
CA LYS A 254 31.55 -16.72 1.57
C LYS A 254 32.66 -16.30 0.61
N ILE A 255 33.00 -15.01 0.61
CA ILE A 255 34.34 -14.58 0.19
C ILE A 255 35.04 -14.06 1.43
N LYS A 256 36.00 -14.88 1.89
CA LYS A 256 37.09 -14.48 2.77
C LYS A 256 37.88 -13.36 2.09
N VAL A 257 38.08 -12.24 2.78
CA VAL A 257 39.32 -11.47 2.67
C VAL A 257 39.71 -11.05 4.09
N ASP A 258 40.70 -11.76 4.64
CA ASP A 258 41.53 -11.27 5.73
C ASP A 258 42.36 -10.09 5.20
N GLY A 259 42.52 -9.04 6.01
CA GLY A 259 43.43 -7.94 5.71
C GLY A 259 43.21 -6.74 6.62
N ASP A 260 43.94 -6.73 7.74
CA ASP A 260 44.13 -5.59 8.63
C ASP A 260 44.49 -4.31 7.86
N MET A 261 43.85 -3.18 8.21
CA MET A 261 44.51 -1.87 8.31
C MET A 261 43.63 -0.89 9.09
N ASP A 262 44.07 -0.59 10.31
CA ASP A 262 43.73 0.60 11.09
C ASP A 262 43.91 1.88 10.26
N VAL A 263 42.92 2.78 10.19
CA VAL A 263 43.17 4.24 10.34
C VAL A 263 41.92 4.97 10.90
N ASN A 264 42.17 5.64 12.02
CA ASN A 264 41.45 6.69 12.75
C ASN A 264 40.30 7.50 12.13
N MET A 265 39.39 7.84 13.06
CA MET A 265 38.43 8.94 13.12
C MET A 265 38.90 10.28 12.51
N SER A 266 37.97 10.96 11.83
CA SER A 266 37.77 12.40 12.02
C SER A 266 36.35 12.82 11.66
N GLU A 267 35.73 13.54 12.59
CA GLU A 267 34.46 14.25 12.51
C GLU A 267 34.49 15.36 11.44
N HIS A 268 33.40 15.54 10.70
CA HIS A 268 32.68 16.81 10.50
C HIS A 268 31.56 16.69 9.44
N PRO A 269 30.39 17.32 9.65
CA PRO A 269 29.25 17.27 8.73
C PRO A 269 29.33 18.39 7.67
N PRO A 270 28.74 18.23 6.47
CA PRO A 270 28.57 19.35 5.56
C PRO A 270 27.30 20.15 5.89
N THR A 271 27.52 21.45 5.83
CA THR A 271 26.66 22.59 6.13
C THR A 271 25.50 22.81 5.15
N LYS A 272 24.45 23.41 5.71
CA LYS A 272 23.32 24.07 5.04
C LYS A 272 23.78 25.05 3.96
N HIS A 273 23.10 25.04 2.82
CA HIS A 273 23.08 26.17 1.90
C HIS A 273 21.75 26.90 2.03
N ASP A 274 21.80 28.06 2.66
CA ASP A 274 20.79 29.11 2.59
C ASP A 274 20.82 29.74 1.18
N ASN A 275 19.66 29.93 0.57
CA ASN A 275 19.47 30.92 -0.47
C ASN A 275 18.25 31.76 -0.13
N ASN A 276 18.51 32.87 0.57
CA ASN A 276 17.64 34.03 0.61
C ASN A 276 17.65 34.71 -0.76
N ASN A 277 16.47 34.92 -1.35
CA ASN A 277 16.24 36.07 -2.21
C ASN A 277 14.86 36.65 -1.90
N ASN A 278 14.89 37.76 -1.17
CA ASN A 278 13.79 38.71 -1.06
C ASN A 278 13.53 39.32 -2.44
N ASN A 279 12.27 39.33 -2.86
CA ASN A 279 11.73 40.47 -3.59
C ASN A 279 10.28 40.68 -3.14
N ASN A 280 10.10 41.82 -2.45
CA ASN A 280 8.81 42.45 -2.24
C ASN A 280 8.21 42.80 -3.61
N ASP A 281 6.94 42.50 -3.82
CA ASP A 281 6.05 43.43 -4.50
C ASP A 281 4.62 43.25 -3.97
N ASN A 282 4.17 44.28 -3.26
CA ASN A 282 2.77 44.53 -2.96
C ASN A 282 2.03 44.78 -4.28
N ASN A 283 0.92 44.08 -4.49
CA ASN A 283 -0.24 44.70 -5.14
C ASN A 283 -1.54 44.00 -4.73
N ASN A 284 -2.34 44.78 -3.99
CA ASN A 284 -3.77 44.60 -3.84
C ASN A 284 -4.41 44.44 -5.23
N ASN A 285 -5.29 43.45 -5.39
CA ASN A 285 -6.57 43.66 -6.06
C ASN A 285 -7.58 42.59 -5.65
N ASN A 286 -8.60 43.07 -4.96
CA ASN A 286 -9.89 42.42 -4.76
C ASN A 286 -10.47 41.95 -6.10
N ILE A 287 -10.77 40.67 -6.23
CA ILE A 287 -11.93 40.22 -7.01
C ILE A 287 -12.79 39.32 -6.15
N ASN A 288 -13.95 39.86 -5.86
CA ASN A 288 -15.05 39.31 -5.12
C ASN A 288 -15.86 38.42 -6.09
N CYS A 289 -15.93 37.12 -5.86
CA CYS A 289 -16.96 36.27 -6.45
C CYS A 289 -17.50 35.31 -5.39
N ASN A 290 -18.60 35.75 -4.79
CA ASN A 290 -19.56 34.96 -4.04
C ASN A 290 -19.88 33.64 -4.78
N ASN A 291 -19.80 32.53 -4.06
CA ASN A 291 -20.81 31.48 -4.14
C ASN A 291 -21.00 30.91 -2.73
N ASN A 292 -22.00 31.45 -2.05
CA ASN A 292 -22.58 30.89 -0.84
C ASN A 292 -23.13 29.50 -1.15
N ILE A 293 -22.56 28.47 -0.54
CA ILE A 293 -23.34 27.31 -0.11
C ILE A 293 -23.20 27.21 1.41
N ASN A 294 -24.35 27.35 2.04
CA ASN A 294 -24.61 27.44 3.46
C ASN A 294 -23.94 26.31 4.27
N CYS A 295 -22.92 26.66 5.06
CA CYS A 295 -22.52 25.88 6.23
C CYS A 295 -23.61 26.04 7.31
N ASN A 296 -24.57 25.12 7.34
CA ASN A 296 -25.47 24.95 8.46
C ASN A 296 -25.85 23.46 8.53
N ASN A 297 -25.02 22.66 9.19
CA ASN A 297 -25.54 21.48 9.88
C ASN A 297 -24.85 21.38 11.24
N ILE A 298 -25.71 21.40 12.24
CA ILE A 298 -25.48 21.46 13.67
C ILE A 298 -24.65 20.25 14.11
N CYS A 299 -23.45 20.52 14.65
CA CYS A 299 -22.68 19.56 15.43
C CYS A 299 -23.44 19.33 16.75
N GLY A 300 -24.37 18.38 16.73
CA GLY A 300 -25.04 17.85 17.91
C GLY A 300 -24.35 16.56 18.34
N SER A 301 -24.00 16.46 19.62
CA SER A 301 -23.52 15.21 20.22
C SER A 301 -24.59 14.11 20.10
N VAL A 302 -24.42 13.19 19.15
CA VAL A 302 -25.28 12.02 19.04
C VAL A 302 -24.70 10.92 19.94
N ASN A 303 -25.11 10.92 21.22
CA ASN A 303 -24.94 9.77 22.10
C ASN A 303 -25.80 8.62 21.56
N THR A 304 -25.22 7.74 20.74
CA THR A 304 -25.90 6.51 20.31
C THR A 304 -25.43 5.35 21.19
N LYS A 305 -26.30 4.88 22.08
CA LYS A 305 -26.18 3.52 22.61
C LYS A 305 -26.38 2.55 21.45
N ILE A 306 -25.73 1.39 21.49
CA ILE A 306 -25.84 0.40 20.42
C ILE A 306 -27.26 -0.16 20.41
N ASP A 307 -28.15 0.40 19.59
CA ASP A 307 -29.45 -0.17 19.30
C ASP A 307 -29.33 -1.18 18.16
N ASN A 308 -30.03 -2.31 18.29
CA ASN A 308 -29.95 -3.46 17.38
C ASN A 308 -30.43 -3.19 15.94
N ASN A 309 -30.83 -1.96 15.61
CA ASN A 309 -31.48 -1.60 14.34
C ASN A 309 -30.67 -0.69 13.42
N ASP A 310 -29.45 -0.27 13.79
CA ASP A 310 -28.61 0.60 12.94
C ASP A 310 -27.68 -0.19 11.98
N TYR A 311 -27.81 -1.52 11.91
CA TYR A 311 -27.06 -2.34 10.96
C TYR A 311 -27.69 -2.29 9.57
N ASN A 312 -27.53 -1.15 8.89
CA ASN A 312 -27.59 -1.15 7.43
C ASN A 312 -26.31 -1.81 6.89
N THR A 313 -26.28 -3.13 6.93
CA THR A 313 -25.51 -3.90 5.95
C THR A 313 -26.34 -3.88 4.67
N GLU A 314 -26.22 -2.81 3.88
CA GLU A 314 -26.56 -2.95 2.47
C GLU A 314 -25.61 -4.02 1.92
N GLU A 315 -26.14 -5.19 1.56
CA GLU A 315 -25.44 -6.13 0.69
C GLU A 315 -24.91 -5.33 -0.49
N ILE A 316 -23.58 -5.26 -0.62
CA ILE A 316 -22.93 -4.60 -1.75
C ILE A 316 -23.35 -5.39 -2.99
N LYS A 317 -24.36 -4.88 -3.70
CA LYS A 317 -24.56 -5.20 -5.10
C LYS A 317 -23.26 -4.85 -5.79
N ASN A 318 -22.73 -5.78 -6.58
CA ASN A 318 -21.60 -5.56 -7.48
C ASN A 318 -21.95 -4.43 -8.47
N GLU A 319 -21.84 -3.17 -8.05
CA GLU A 319 -21.89 -2.01 -8.92
C GLU A 319 -20.51 -1.87 -9.52
N SER A 320 -20.41 -2.27 -10.78
CA SER A 320 -19.16 -2.42 -11.54
C SER A 320 -18.44 -1.11 -11.89
N ASN A 321 -18.82 0.04 -11.31
CA ASN A 321 -18.26 1.37 -11.59
C ASN A 321 -18.30 2.27 -10.33
N ILE A 322 -17.54 1.96 -9.28
CA ILE A 322 -17.33 2.92 -8.19
C ILE A 322 -16.18 3.85 -8.59
N GLU A 323 -16.50 5.08 -9.03
CA GLU A 323 -15.51 6.12 -9.35
C GLU A 323 -14.78 6.59 -8.09
N PHE A 324 -13.49 6.91 -8.18
CA PHE A 324 -12.75 7.52 -7.08
C PHE A 324 -13.25 8.94 -6.82
N THR A 325 -13.33 9.32 -5.55
CA THR A 325 -13.79 10.65 -5.13
C THR A 325 -12.70 11.38 -4.34
N THR A 326 -12.60 12.70 -4.52
CA THR A 326 -11.78 13.59 -3.69
C THR A 326 -12.59 14.16 -2.52
N ASN A 327 -13.88 13.83 -2.41
CA ASN A 327 -14.75 14.21 -1.29
C ASN A 327 -14.90 13.04 -0.32
N ILE A 328 -14.32 13.16 0.87
CA ILE A 328 -14.33 12.10 1.88
C ILE A 328 -15.74 11.70 2.34
N HIS A 329 -16.70 12.63 2.30
CA HIS A 329 -18.09 12.33 2.67
C HIS A 329 -18.82 11.47 1.62
N GLU A 330 -18.27 11.36 0.41
CA GLU A 330 -18.77 10.50 -0.66
C GLU A 330 -17.98 9.18 -0.75
N ALA A 331 -16.93 9.01 0.06
CA ALA A 331 -16.08 7.84 0.05
C ALA A 331 -16.88 6.59 0.46
N LYS A 332 -16.67 5.52 -0.31
CA LYS A 332 -17.25 4.19 -0.15
C LYS A 332 -16.15 3.17 0.11
N ILE A 333 -16.48 2.15 0.88
CA ILE A 333 -15.61 0.99 1.09
C ILE A 333 -15.54 0.20 -0.21
N ILE A 334 -14.33 0.01 -0.74
CA ILE A 334 -14.05 -0.78 -1.94
C ILE A 334 -13.22 -2.03 -1.65
N GLN A 335 -12.61 -2.08 -0.47
CA GLN A 335 -11.85 -3.23 0.00
C GLN A 335 -12.06 -3.40 1.49
N GLU A 336 -12.11 -4.64 1.95
CA GLU A 336 -12.11 -4.97 3.37
C GLU A 336 -11.26 -6.21 3.63
N LYS A 337 -10.62 -6.24 4.80
CA LYS A 337 -9.88 -7.40 5.29
C LYS A 337 -10.12 -7.55 6.77
N THR A 338 -10.70 -8.68 7.16
CA THR A 338 -10.84 -9.06 8.57
C THR A 338 -9.63 -9.89 8.99
N TYR A 339 -9.00 -9.45 10.07
CA TYR A 339 -7.90 -10.12 10.73
C TYR A 339 -8.37 -10.84 11.99
N GLU A 340 -7.76 -11.98 12.27
CA GLU A 340 -8.00 -12.78 13.46
C GLU A 340 -6.74 -12.74 14.34
N LEU A 341 -6.86 -12.23 15.56
CA LEU A 341 -5.71 -11.95 16.43
C LEU A 341 -5.81 -12.70 17.77
N ILE A 342 -4.69 -13.29 18.18
CA ILE A 342 -4.47 -13.76 19.55
C ILE A 342 -3.62 -12.72 20.28
N ILE A 343 -4.27 -11.91 21.12
CA ILE A 343 -3.62 -10.84 21.89
C ILE A 343 -2.97 -11.34 23.19
N ASN A 344 -3.40 -12.48 23.74
CA ASN A 344 -2.70 -13.09 24.86
C ASN A 344 -2.94 -14.60 24.80
N ASP A 345 -1.87 -15.37 24.63
CA ASP A 345 -1.91 -16.83 24.53
C ASP A 345 -1.89 -17.51 25.91
N LYS A 346 -1.69 -16.75 26.99
CA LYS A 346 -1.70 -17.26 28.36
C LYS A 346 -3.11 -17.58 28.88
N ILE A 347 -4.16 -17.13 28.20
CA ILE A 347 -5.56 -17.37 28.61
C ILE A 347 -6.29 -18.17 27.55
N LYS A 348 -7.01 -19.19 28.00
CA LYS A 348 -7.92 -19.98 27.16
C LYS A 348 -9.37 -19.76 27.58
N LYS A 349 -10.28 -19.83 26.60
CA LYS A 349 -11.72 -19.66 26.78
C LYS A 349 -12.32 -20.68 27.77
N GLU A 350 -11.83 -21.92 27.76
CA GLU A 350 -12.36 -23.04 28.56
C GLU A 350 -11.95 -23.05 30.04
N GLU A 351 -10.98 -22.26 30.49
CA GLU A 351 -10.72 -22.14 31.96
C GLU A 351 -11.94 -21.60 32.72
N TYR A 352 -12.94 -21.12 31.98
CA TYR A 352 -14.11 -20.38 32.45
C TYR A 352 -15.43 -20.80 31.77
N ASP A 353 -15.43 -21.81 30.88
CA ASP A 353 -16.63 -22.47 30.32
C ASP A 353 -16.88 -23.79 31.06
N ASP A 354 -18.06 -23.97 31.68
CA ASP A 354 -18.48 -25.25 32.31
C ASP A 354 -18.79 -26.38 31.29
N CYS A 355 -18.55 -26.14 30.00
CA CYS A 355 -18.95 -27.02 28.90
C CYS A 355 -17.74 -27.80 28.36
N ASN A 356 -17.49 -28.99 28.90
CA ASN A 356 -16.54 -29.98 28.36
C ASN A 356 -16.85 -30.30 26.88
N ASN A 357 -16.09 -29.75 25.94
CA ASN A 357 -16.02 -30.29 24.58
C ASN A 357 -14.60 -30.24 24.05
N ASN A 358 -13.97 -31.41 24.03
CA ASN A 358 -12.65 -31.65 23.46
C ASN A 358 -12.59 -31.25 21.98
N ASN A 359 -12.05 -30.07 21.67
CA ASN A 359 -11.43 -29.79 20.38
C ASN A 359 -10.23 -28.83 20.54
N ASN A 360 -9.14 -29.16 19.85
CA ASN A 360 -7.82 -28.55 20.03
C ASN A 360 -7.69 -27.16 19.39
N ASN A 361 -7.98 -26.08 20.14
CA ASN A 361 -7.28 -24.77 20.24
C ASN A 361 -8.27 -23.67 20.72
N ASN A 362 -8.29 -23.42 22.03
CA ASN A 362 -9.29 -22.59 22.71
C ASN A 362 -8.81 -21.17 23.05
N ASN A 363 -8.07 -20.54 22.15
CA ASN A 363 -7.55 -19.19 22.37
C ASN A 363 -8.68 -18.14 22.20
N ILE A 364 -8.56 -17.00 22.88
CA ILE A 364 -9.43 -15.84 22.64
C ILE A 364 -9.01 -15.20 21.31
N ILE A 365 -9.88 -15.27 20.30
CA ILE A 365 -9.62 -14.74 18.96
C ILE A 365 -10.38 -13.42 18.79
N ILE A 366 -9.68 -12.30 18.72
CA ILE A 366 -10.28 -11.00 18.45
C ILE A 366 -10.28 -10.76 16.94
N GLN A 367 -11.43 -10.39 16.38
CA GLN A 367 -11.59 -10.08 14.95
C GLN A 367 -11.57 -8.57 14.71
N ILE A 368 -10.72 -8.08 13.82
CA ILE A 368 -10.63 -6.66 13.46
C ILE A 368 -10.66 -6.50 11.96
N ARG A 369 -11.57 -5.68 11.45
CA ARG A 369 -11.66 -5.30 10.04
C ARG A 369 -10.87 -4.04 9.77
N GLU A 370 -10.04 -4.09 8.75
CA GLU A 370 -9.51 -2.92 8.04
C GLU A 370 -10.31 -2.68 6.77
N VAL A 371 -10.48 -1.41 6.39
CA VAL A 371 -11.24 -1.00 5.21
C VAL A 371 -10.38 -0.11 4.30
N GLY A 372 -10.51 -0.32 2.99
CA GLY A 372 -9.96 0.55 1.96
C GLY A 372 -11.10 1.31 1.26
N LEU A 373 -10.92 2.61 1.06
CA LEU A 373 -11.92 3.50 0.48
C LEU A 373 -11.56 3.89 -0.96
N ASN A 374 -12.54 4.19 -1.81
CA ASN A 374 -12.34 4.85 -3.12
C ASN A 374 -12.02 6.36 -2.98
N TYR A 375 -11.35 6.76 -1.91
CA TYR A 375 -10.99 8.15 -1.66
C TYR A 375 -9.60 8.46 -2.21
N PHE A 376 -9.49 9.56 -2.94
CA PHE A 376 -8.24 10.07 -3.49
C PHE A 376 -7.94 11.44 -2.86
N GLY A 377 -7.12 11.44 -1.81
CA GLY A 377 -6.70 12.61 -1.05
C GLY A 377 -5.80 12.22 0.12
N ASP A 378 -5.28 13.22 0.84
CA ASP A 378 -4.39 12.97 1.98
C ASP A 378 -5.13 12.23 3.10
N THR A 379 -4.53 11.14 3.60
CA THR A 379 -5.10 10.35 4.71
C THR A 379 -4.92 11.03 6.07
N LEU A 380 -3.92 11.92 6.16
CA LEU A 380 -3.63 12.80 7.29
C LEU A 380 -4.01 14.24 6.88
N ASP A 381 -5.21 14.69 7.24
CA ASP A 381 -5.65 16.06 7.00
C ASP A 381 -5.33 16.93 8.23
N GLU A 382 -4.14 17.55 8.24
CA GLU A 382 -3.71 18.47 9.30
C GLU A 382 -4.63 19.69 9.45
N SER A 383 -5.38 20.04 8.39
CA SER A 383 -6.25 21.22 8.35
C SER A 383 -7.67 20.93 8.81
N ASN A 384 -8.13 19.68 8.67
CA ASN A 384 -9.44 19.21 9.10
C ASN A 384 -9.35 17.83 9.74
N PRO A 385 -9.10 17.76 11.06
CA PRO A 385 -8.95 16.50 11.80
C PRO A 385 -10.13 15.52 11.65
N CYS A 386 -11.34 16.00 11.36
CA CYS A 386 -12.51 15.15 11.11
C CYS A 386 -12.36 14.28 9.85
N ASN A 387 -11.44 14.61 8.95
CA ASN A 387 -11.16 13.87 7.72
C ASN A 387 -10.02 12.83 7.89
N ASP A 388 -9.42 12.70 9.07
CA ASP A 388 -8.33 11.74 9.32
C ASP A 388 -8.82 10.30 9.12
N LEU A 389 -8.24 9.61 8.12
CA LEU A 389 -8.58 8.24 7.75
C LEU A 389 -7.57 7.22 8.29
N THR A 390 -6.54 7.64 9.01
CA THR A 390 -5.51 6.71 9.52
C THR A 390 -6.06 5.67 10.49
N GLY A 391 -7.18 5.97 11.15
CA GLY A 391 -7.87 5.09 12.08
C GLY A 391 -8.48 3.82 11.46
N ILE A 392 -8.56 3.72 10.13
CA ILE A 392 -9.11 2.53 9.45
C ILE A 392 -8.15 1.33 9.45
N ASN A 393 -6.88 1.55 9.80
CA ASN A 393 -5.82 0.54 9.85
C ASN A 393 -5.39 0.23 11.30
N ILE A 394 -4.82 -0.96 11.50
CA ILE A 394 -4.14 -1.34 12.74
C ILE A 394 -2.70 -0.82 12.72
N TRP A 395 -2.32 -0.08 13.75
CA TRP A 395 -0.97 0.48 13.92
C TRP A 395 -0.12 -0.33 14.91
N GLU A 396 1.20 -0.27 14.77
CA GLU A 396 2.18 -0.96 15.63
C GLU A 396 1.95 -0.68 17.12
N SER A 397 1.83 0.60 17.48
CA SER A 397 1.61 1.04 18.86
C SER A 397 0.29 0.50 19.43
N CYS A 398 -0.73 0.28 18.59
CA CYS A 398 -2.00 -0.30 19.01
C CYS A 398 -1.85 -1.79 19.35
N LEU A 399 -1.05 -2.54 18.59
CA LEU A 399 -0.71 -3.93 18.91
C LEU A 399 0.03 -4.03 20.26
N VAL A 400 1.06 -3.19 20.45
CA VAL A 400 1.82 -3.12 21.71
C VAL A 400 0.91 -2.73 22.89
N ALA A 401 0.06 -1.71 22.71
CA ALA A 401 -0.93 -1.30 23.70
C ALA A 401 -1.90 -2.43 24.05
N SER A 402 -2.39 -3.16 23.05
CA SER A 402 -3.35 -4.25 23.27
C SER A 402 -2.72 -5.39 24.07
N ARG A 403 -1.48 -5.77 23.77
CA ARG A 403 -0.72 -6.74 24.57
C ARG A 403 -0.58 -6.23 26.02
N TRP A 404 -0.16 -4.99 26.21
CA TRP A 404 0.02 -4.39 27.54
C TRP A 404 -1.28 -4.34 28.35
N PHE A 405 -2.36 -3.90 27.72
CA PHE A 405 -3.66 -3.79 28.36
C PHE A 405 -4.26 -5.15 28.68
N SER A 406 -3.96 -6.20 27.90
CA SER A 406 -4.33 -7.57 28.26
C SER A 406 -3.63 -8.02 29.55
N ASP A 407 -2.33 -7.73 29.72
CA ASP A 407 -1.58 -8.07 30.94
C ASP A 407 -2.05 -7.25 32.15
N LEU A 408 -2.43 -5.98 31.97
CA LEU A 408 -3.04 -5.17 33.03
C LEU A 408 -4.44 -5.67 33.41
N SER A 409 -5.22 -6.16 32.43
CA SER A 409 -6.54 -6.76 32.67
C SER A 409 -6.42 -8.00 33.55
N LEU A 410 -5.40 -8.84 33.30
CA LEU A 410 -5.05 -9.99 34.13
C LEU A 410 -4.65 -9.62 35.57
N GLN A 411 -4.15 -8.41 35.77
CA GLN A 411 -3.82 -7.86 37.09
C GLN A 411 -5.01 -7.15 37.75
N ASN A 412 -6.22 -7.25 37.17
CA ASN A 412 -7.44 -6.58 37.62
C ASN A 412 -7.34 -5.05 37.65
N PHE A 413 -6.43 -4.46 36.87
CA PHE A 413 -6.22 -3.02 36.87
C PHE A 413 -7.48 -2.25 36.43
N PHE A 414 -8.24 -2.78 35.49
CA PHE A 414 -9.43 -2.12 34.91
C PHE A 414 -10.75 -2.44 35.62
N SER A 415 -10.71 -3.28 36.67
CA SER A 415 -11.90 -3.68 37.44
C SER A 415 -12.65 -2.47 37.99
N ASN A 416 -13.96 -2.39 37.71
CA ASN A 416 -14.89 -1.34 38.16
C ASN A 416 -14.48 0.10 37.81
N LYS A 417 -13.66 0.28 36.76
CA LYS A 417 -13.24 1.60 36.26
C LYS A 417 -14.13 2.08 35.11
N ASN A 418 -14.36 3.38 35.04
CA ASN A 418 -14.82 4.07 33.84
C ASN A 418 -13.59 4.40 32.98
N ILE A 419 -13.60 3.92 31.74
CA ILE A 419 -12.44 3.96 30.85
C ILE A 419 -12.83 4.76 29.61
N LEU A 420 -11.92 5.63 29.15
CA LEU A 420 -12.00 6.30 27.86
C LEU A 420 -10.77 5.94 27.04
N GLU A 421 -10.97 5.46 25.81
CA GLU A 421 -9.92 5.42 24.80
C GLU A 421 -10.07 6.62 23.86
N ILE A 422 -8.97 7.35 23.64
CA ILE A 422 -8.87 8.49 22.71
C ILE A 422 -8.15 8.03 21.46
N GLY A 423 -8.68 8.37 20.28
CA GLY A 423 -8.06 8.02 18.99
C GLY A 423 -7.97 6.51 18.82
N ALA A 424 -9.10 5.83 19.02
CA ALA A 424 -9.14 4.37 19.10
C ALA A 424 -8.80 3.69 17.77
N GLY A 425 -8.92 4.39 16.63
CA GLY A 425 -8.67 3.83 15.31
C GLY A 425 -9.52 2.57 15.06
N SER A 426 -8.86 1.42 14.94
CA SER A 426 -9.55 0.13 14.78
C SER A 426 -10.43 -0.30 15.98
N GLY A 427 -10.20 0.26 17.17
CA GLY A 427 -10.85 -0.13 18.42
C GLY A 427 -10.25 -1.37 19.10
N LEU A 428 -9.17 -1.95 18.55
CA LEU A 428 -8.56 -3.19 19.04
C LEU A 428 -8.16 -3.14 20.52
N ALA A 429 -7.56 -2.03 20.98
CA ALA A 429 -7.10 -1.89 22.36
C ALA A 429 -8.28 -1.84 23.35
N SER A 430 -9.33 -1.06 23.07
CA SER A 430 -10.57 -1.09 23.86
C SER A 430 -11.27 -2.45 23.88
N ILE A 431 -11.41 -3.09 22.72
CA ILE A 431 -12.01 -4.42 22.61
C ILE A 431 -11.21 -5.42 23.47
N THR A 432 -9.87 -5.32 23.42
CA THR A 432 -8.98 -6.13 24.26
C THR A 432 -9.21 -5.88 25.75
N ILE A 433 -9.22 -4.61 26.20
CA ILE A 433 -9.49 -4.26 27.61
C ILE A 433 -10.81 -4.90 28.05
N PHE A 434 -11.86 -4.73 27.24
CA PHE A 434 -13.19 -5.23 27.57
C PHE A 434 -13.20 -6.76 27.73
N ILE A 435 -12.74 -7.47 26.70
CA ILE A 435 -12.76 -8.93 26.66
C ILE A 435 -11.94 -9.50 27.81
N TYR A 436 -10.68 -9.09 27.95
CA TYR A 436 -9.79 -9.66 28.95
C TYR A 436 -10.20 -9.29 30.38
N SER A 437 -10.68 -8.08 30.63
CA SER A 437 -11.12 -7.68 31.98
C SER A 437 -12.40 -8.38 32.43
N ASN A 438 -13.29 -8.73 31.49
CA ASN A 438 -14.56 -9.40 31.82
C ASN A 438 -14.45 -10.94 31.80
N ILE A 439 -13.74 -11.53 30.83
CA ILE A 439 -13.56 -12.99 30.74
C ILE A 439 -12.70 -13.50 31.91
N TYR A 440 -11.54 -12.89 32.17
CA TYR A 440 -10.63 -13.36 33.22
C TYR A 440 -11.24 -13.32 34.62
N ASN A 441 -12.11 -12.34 34.90
CA ASN A 441 -12.73 -12.18 36.20
C ASN A 441 -13.89 -13.14 36.48
N ASN A 442 -14.21 -14.03 35.54
CA ASN A 442 -15.10 -15.18 35.73
C ASN A 442 -16.39 -14.84 36.52
N ASN A 443 -17.13 -13.82 36.09
CA ASN A 443 -18.37 -13.34 36.70
C ASN A 443 -18.32 -12.84 38.15
N LYS A 444 -17.15 -12.62 38.77
CA LYS A 444 -17.08 -12.07 40.15
C LYS A 444 -17.17 -10.54 40.16
N GLU A 445 -18.34 -9.92 39.93
CA GLU A 445 -18.66 -8.49 40.21
C GLU A 445 -17.62 -7.39 39.82
N LYS A 446 -16.56 -7.70 39.06
CA LYS A 446 -15.31 -6.91 38.94
C LYS A 446 -14.82 -6.78 37.50
N GLY A 447 -15.72 -6.90 36.53
CA GLY A 447 -15.46 -6.44 35.17
C GLY A 447 -15.32 -4.91 35.12
N ILE A 448 -15.10 -4.35 33.94
CA ILE A 448 -15.08 -2.89 33.81
C ILE A 448 -16.46 -2.30 34.14
N LYS A 449 -16.49 -1.03 34.59
CA LYS A 449 -17.74 -0.34 34.88
C LYS A 449 -18.38 0.18 33.60
N ASN A 450 -17.64 1.01 32.86
CA ASN A 450 -18.04 1.61 31.59
C ASN A 450 -16.81 1.78 30.68
N LEU A 451 -17.00 1.64 29.37
CA LEU A 451 -15.96 1.86 28.35
C LEU A 451 -16.47 2.79 27.27
N ILE A 452 -15.79 3.91 27.07
CA ILE A 452 -15.99 4.80 25.94
C ILE A 452 -14.84 4.62 24.96
N ILE A 453 -15.20 4.29 23.72
CA ILE A 453 -14.27 4.18 22.60
C ILE A 453 -14.50 5.41 21.73
N SER A 454 -13.51 6.29 21.61
CA SER A 454 -13.68 7.51 20.82
C SER A 454 -12.66 7.69 19.73
N ASP A 455 -13.12 8.33 18.67
CA ASP A 455 -12.34 8.81 17.55
C ASP A 455 -13.01 10.08 17.01
N ILE A 456 -12.36 10.79 16.09
CA ILE A 456 -12.88 12.02 15.51
C ILE A 456 -13.58 11.79 14.16
N ASN A 457 -13.17 10.76 13.42
CA ASN A 457 -13.68 10.49 12.08
C ASN A 457 -14.88 9.51 12.11
N ASN A 458 -15.98 9.87 11.45
CA ASN A 458 -17.19 9.04 11.46
C ASN A 458 -17.05 7.70 10.74
N ILE A 459 -16.20 7.60 9.71
CA ILE A 459 -15.93 6.33 9.02
C ILE A 459 -15.18 5.39 9.98
N THR A 460 -14.19 5.91 10.70
CA THR A 460 -13.49 5.18 11.77
C THR A 460 -14.45 4.71 12.86
N LEU A 461 -15.32 5.60 13.37
CA LEU A 461 -16.34 5.24 14.37
C LEU A 461 -17.30 4.14 13.88
N ASN A 462 -17.72 4.18 12.61
CA ASN A 462 -18.54 3.13 12.01
C ASN A 462 -17.77 1.81 11.90
N ASN A 463 -16.47 1.86 11.59
CA ASN A 463 -15.63 0.67 11.56
C ASN A 463 -15.41 0.08 12.97
N ILE A 464 -15.27 0.91 14.01
CA ILE A 464 -15.24 0.47 15.41
C ILE A 464 -16.53 -0.27 15.77
N LYS A 465 -17.71 0.29 15.40
CA LYS A 465 -19.00 -0.37 15.63
C LYS A 465 -19.08 -1.73 14.92
N HIS A 466 -18.57 -1.82 13.70
CA HIS A 466 -18.48 -3.09 12.98
C HIS A 466 -17.53 -4.09 13.66
N ASN A 467 -16.38 -3.64 14.16
CA ASN A 467 -15.44 -4.49 14.89
C ASN A 467 -16.02 -4.98 16.22
N LEU A 468 -16.82 -4.18 16.92
CA LEU A 468 -17.59 -4.65 18.08
C LEU A 468 -18.60 -5.75 17.69
N PHE A 469 -19.27 -5.61 16.54
CA PHE A 469 -20.19 -6.62 16.03
C PHE A 469 -19.49 -7.95 15.71
N LEU A 470 -18.33 -7.91 15.03
CA LEU A 470 -17.52 -9.11 14.75
C LEU A 470 -17.15 -9.89 16.02
N ASN A 471 -16.99 -9.19 17.15
CA ASN A 471 -16.63 -9.80 18.44
C ASN A 471 -17.83 -9.99 19.38
N GLU A 472 -19.06 -9.88 18.91
CA GLU A 472 -20.25 -9.93 19.77
C GLU A 472 -20.34 -11.22 20.60
N TYR A 473 -19.89 -12.34 20.03
CA TYR A 473 -19.83 -13.63 20.71
C TYR A 473 -18.89 -13.65 21.93
N LEU A 474 -17.85 -12.80 21.95
CA LEU A 474 -16.97 -12.59 23.11
C LEU A 474 -17.51 -11.53 24.06
N LEU A 475 -18.10 -10.46 23.51
CA LEU A 475 -18.65 -9.34 24.29
C LEU A 475 -19.89 -9.75 25.10
N ASN A 476 -20.64 -10.74 24.62
CA ASN A 476 -21.83 -11.28 25.29
C ASN A 476 -21.58 -12.66 25.92
N PHE A 477 -20.33 -13.11 25.99
CA PHE A 477 -19.96 -14.50 26.27
C PHE A 477 -20.64 -15.08 27.51
N ASN A 478 -20.62 -14.35 28.63
CA ASN A 478 -21.23 -14.79 29.90
C ASN A 478 -22.41 -13.91 30.36
N ASN A 479 -22.57 -12.72 29.77
CA ASN A 479 -23.63 -11.79 30.13
C ASN A 479 -23.99 -10.95 28.92
N SER A 480 -25.22 -11.10 28.42
CA SER A 480 -25.73 -10.37 27.25
C SER A 480 -25.85 -8.87 27.46
N GLU A 481 -25.82 -8.38 28.70
CA GLU A 481 -25.86 -6.94 29.01
C GLU A 481 -24.48 -6.28 29.01
N TRP A 482 -23.38 -7.04 28.90
CA TRP A 482 -22.03 -6.48 28.90
C TRP A 482 -21.81 -5.48 27.77
N LYS A 483 -22.34 -5.76 26.57
CA LYS A 483 -22.30 -4.84 25.45
C LYS A 483 -22.89 -3.46 25.78
N ASN A 484 -23.84 -3.36 26.71
CA ASN A 484 -24.46 -2.09 27.13
C ASN A 484 -23.49 -1.16 27.88
N LYS A 485 -22.35 -1.68 28.35
CA LYS A 485 -21.29 -0.89 29.01
C LYS A 485 -20.34 -0.21 28.02
N ILE A 486 -20.45 -0.51 26.73
CA ILE A 486 -19.59 0.05 25.68
C ILE A 486 -20.34 1.16 24.97
N THR A 487 -19.71 2.32 24.83
CA THR A 487 -20.22 3.45 24.05
C THR A 487 -19.17 3.86 23.03
N VAL A 488 -19.57 3.96 21.76
CA VAL A 488 -18.72 4.51 20.69
C VAL A 488 -19.17 5.94 20.44
N THR A 489 -18.25 6.91 20.52
CA THR A 489 -18.63 8.33 20.42
C THR A 489 -17.57 9.18 19.72
N ASN A 490 -18.02 10.26 19.10
CA ASN A 490 -17.14 11.23 18.46
C ASN A 490 -16.55 12.18 19.51
N ILE A 491 -15.22 12.22 19.63
CA ILE A 491 -14.52 13.19 20.48
C ILE A 491 -13.45 13.90 19.67
N ASP A 492 -13.65 15.21 19.48
CA ASP A 492 -12.61 16.12 19.02
C ASP A 492 -11.90 16.72 20.24
N CYS A 493 -10.61 16.40 20.40
CA CYS A 493 -9.81 16.87 21.53
C CYS A 493 -9.70 18.40 21.57
N THR A 494 -9.87 19.09 20.43
CA THR A 494 -9.81 20.55 20.32
C THR A 494 -11.13 21.24 20.70
N ASN A 495 -12.24 20.48 20.81
CA ASN A 495 -13.57 21.02 21.02
C ASN A 495 -14.25 20.42 22.26
N ILE A 496 -14.22 21.15 23.38
CA ILE A 496 -14.83 20.74 24.66
C ILE A 496 -16.32 20.38 24.57
N ASN A 497 -17.05 20.86 23.55
CA ASN A 497 -18.47 20.57 23.40
C ASN A 497 -18.74 19.14 22.96
N THR A 498 -17.76 18.44 22.39
CA THR A 498 -17.89 17.03 22.00
C THR A 498 -17.63 16.08 23.18
N TYR A 499 -17.16 16.59 24.33
CA TYR A 499 -16.82 15.73 25.46
C TYR A 499 -18.10 15.14 26.08
N PRO A 500 -18.16 13.82 26.37
CA PRO A 500 -19.32 13.19 26.98
C PRO A 500 -19.74 13.88 28.28
N ARG A 501 -21.06 14.03 28.45
CA ARG A 501 -21.66 14.66 29.64
C ARG A 501 -22.74 13.79 30.25
N GLU A 502 -22.75 13.73 31.57
CA GLU A 502 -23.84 13.20 32.38
C GLU A 502 -24.39 14.31 33.27
N ASN A 503 -25.72 14.50 33.29
CA ASN A 503 -26.37 15.55 34.08
C ASN A 503 -25.77 16.96 33.85
N ASN A 504 -25.50 17.31 32.59
CA ASN A 504 -24.85 18.56 32.15
C ASN A 504 -23.39 18.77 32.62
N GLN A 505 -22.77 17.78 33.27
CA GLN A 505 -21.37 17.83 33.69
C GLN A 505 -20.51 16.93 32.80
N ILE A 506 -19.28 17.35 32.49
CA ILE A 506 -18.34 16.53 31.72
C ILE A 506 -18.00 15.28 32.53
N THR A 507 -18.17 14.11 31.89
CA THR A 507 -17.89 12.81 32.48
C THR A 507 -16.42 12.70 32.87
N LYS A 508 -16.16 12.15 34.06
CA LYS A 508 -14.81 11.89 34.56
C LYS A 508 -14.48 10.41 34.44
N TYR A 509 -13.22 10.12 34.12
CA TYR A 509 -12.74 8.75 33.91
C TYR A 509 -11.69 8.36 34.96
N ASP A 510 -11.75 7.11 35.38
CA ASP A 510 -10.76 6.49 36.26
C ASP A 510 -9.47 6.17 35.50
N CYS A 511 -9.61 5.80 34.23
CA CYS A 511 -8.52 5.52 33.33
C CYS A 511 -8.79 6.12 31.96
N ILE A 512 -7.79 6.77 31.38
CA ILE A 512 -7.76 7.13 29.97
C ILE A 512 -6.67 6.32 29.31
N VAL A 513 -6.93 5.76 28.13
CA VAL A 513 -5.95 5.01 27.34
C VAL A 513 -5.82 5.61 25.96
N ALA A 514 -4.65 5.48 25.34
CA ALA A 514 -4.41 5.87 23.96
C ALA A 514 -3.23 5.10 23.38
N SER A 515 -3.16 5.03 22.05
CA SER A 515 -1.98 4.56 21.33
C SER A 515 -1.69 5.44 20.11
N ASP A 516 -0.46 5.95 20.01
CA ASP A 516 0.06 6.74 18.86
C ASP A 516 -0.74 7.99 18.44
N ILE A 517 -1.46 8.62 19.37
CA ILE A 517 -2.29 9.81 19.07
C ILE A 517 -1.50 11.14 18.91
N ILE A 518 -0.18 11.13 19.09
CA ILE A 518 0.68 12.32 18.96
C ILE A 518 1.64 12.05 17.81
N TYR A 519 1.35 12.61 16.65
CA TYR A 519 2.21 12.61 15.48
C TYR A 519 2.65 14.03 15.05
N ASP A 520 2.00 15.07 15.56
CA ASP A 520 2.35 16.49 15.43
C ASP A 520 2.31 17.14 16.83
N HIS A 521 3.34 17.93 17.17
CA HIS A 521 3.40 18.70 18.41
C HIS A 521 2.22 19.65 18.63
N LYS A 522 1.53 20.09 17.56
CA LYS A 522 0.32 20.92 17.64
C LYS A 522 -0.86 20.24 18.34
N LEU A 523 -0.89 18.90 18.41
CA LEU A 523 -1.95 18.15 19.08
C LEU A 523 -1.80 18.13 20.61
N VAL A 524 -0.57 18.30 21.12
CA VAL A 524 -0.25 18.15 22.55
C VAL A 524 -1.10 19.04 23.46
N PRO A 525 -1.30 20.36 23.20
CA PRO A 525 -2.10 21.20 24.08
C PRO A 525 -3.54 20.71 24.26
N SER A 526 -4.16 20.23 23.19
CA SER A 526 -5.54 19.73 23.20
C SER A 526 -5.66 18.41 23.97
N ILE A 527 -4.68 17.52 23.85
CA ILE A 527 -4.62 16.28 24.64
C ILE A 527 -4.45 16.59 26.14
N ILE A 528 -3.54 17.49 26.50
CA ILE A 528 -3.33 17.90 27.90
C ILE A 528 -4.61 18.55 28.47
N PHE A 529 -5.28 19.39 27.68
CA PHE A 529 -6.55 19.99 28.08
C PHE A 529 -7.63 18.94 28.33
N LEU A 530 -7.75 17.93 27.45
CA LEU A 530 -8.67 16.82 27.63
C LEU A 530 -8.36 16.03 28.90
N LEU A 531 -7.10 15.65 29.14
CA LEU A 531 -6.69 14.90 30.33
C LEU A 531 -6.98 15.68 31.62
N ASN A 532 -6.69 16.98 31.63
CA ASN A 532 -7.00 17.83 32.78
C ASN A 532 -8.52 17.93 33.03
N THR A 533 -9.30 18.00 31.96
CA THR A 533 -10.74 18.19 31.99
C THR A 533 -11.51 16.91 32.29
N THR A 534 -11.01 15.74 31.92
CA THR A 534 -11.79 14.48 31.96
C THR A 534 -11.18 13.40 32.86
N LEU A 535 -9.88 13.44 33.17
CA LEU A 535 -9.29 12.48 34.10
C LEU A 535 -9.54 12.92 35.55
N GLN A 536 -10.00 11.98 36.39
CA GLN A 536 -10.20 12.23 37.81
C GLN A 536 -8.87 12.36 38.58
N THR A 537 -8.92 12.95 39.79
CA THR A 537 -7.79 12.93 40.73
C THR A 537 -7.43 11.48 41.09
N ASN A 538 -6.14 11.13 41.10
CA ASN A 538 -5.63 9.75 41.16
C ASN A 538 -6.00 8.86 39.97
N GLY A 539 -6.61 9.42 38.91
CA GLY A 539 -6.83 8.71 37.65
C GLY A 539 -5.52 8.44 36.92
N THR A 540 -5.53 7.42 36.06
CA THR A 540 -4.35 7.02 35.28
C THR A 540 -4.56 7.26 33.79
N PHE A 541 -3.57 7.85 33.13
CA PHE A 541 -3.44 7.86 31.69
C PHE A 541 -2.41 6.81 31.26
N LEU A 542 -2.81 5.83 30.47
CA LEU A 542 -1.93 4.82 29.89
C LEU A 542 -1.71 5.14 28.41
N TYR A 543 -0.45 5.25 28.01
CA TYR A 543 -0.14 5.66 26.65
C TYR A 543 1.01 4.83 26.07
N VAL A 544 0.82 4.38 24.84
CA VAL A 544 1.87 3.69 24.06
C VAL A 544 2.13 4.48 22.77
N CYS A 545 3.38 4.79 22.49
CA CYS A 545 3.75 5.49 21.27
C CYS A 545 5.18 5.18 20.83
N LYS A 546 5.53 5.68 19.64
CA LYS A 546 6.90 5.66 19.12
C LYS A 546 7.69 6.86 19.65
N LYS A 547 8.96 6.66 20.00
CA LYS A 547 9.85 7.68 20.61
C LYS A 547 10.21 8.82 19.66
N ASN A 548 10.21 8.55 18.35
CA ASN A 548 10.62 9.50 17.30
C ASN A 548 9.47 10.40 16.81
N ARG A 549 8.27 10.34 17.43
CA ARG A 549 7.14 11.20 17.06
C ARG A 549 7.39 12.65 17.48
N ASP A 550 7.07 13.57 16.58
CA ASP A 550 7.09 15.00 16.88
C ASP A 550 6.05 15.32 17.96
N GLY A 551 6.47 16.03 19.02
CA GLY A 551 5.62 16.39 20.15
C GLY A 551 5.71 15.49 21.39
N ILE A 552 6.34 14.30 21.36
CA ILE A 552 6.40 13.43 22.56
C ILE A 552 7.16 14.08 23.72
N GLN A 553 8.29 14.73 23.45
CA GLN A 553 9.02 15.45 24.49
C GLN A 553 8.20 16.61 25.07
N LEU A 554 7.40 17.29 24.22
CA LEU A 554 6.51 18.34 24.65
C LEU A 554 5.38 17.78 25.53
N LEU A 555 4.79 16.63 25.16
CA LEU A 555 3.78 15.93 25.94
C LEU A 555 4.31 15.59 27.34
N ILE A 556 5.50 14.98 27.43
CA ILE A 556 6.14 14.62 28.70
C ILE A 556 6.30 15.86 29.58
N ASN A 557 6.90 16.92 29.05
CA ASN A 557 7.10 18.17 29.79
C ASN A 557 5.76 18.77 30.25
N GLN A 558 4.72 18.71 29.43
CA GLN A 558 3.40 19.22 29.79
C GLN A 558 2.72 18.35 30.85
N LEU A 559 2.83 17.02 30.79
CA LEU A 559 2.30 16.13 31.82
C LEU A 559 2.94 16.43 33.18
N GLU A 560 4.26 16.55 33.24
CA GLU A 560 4.99 16.90 34.48
C GLU A 560 4.53 18.26 35.03
N ASN A 561 4.40 19.27 34.16
CA ASN A 561 3.92 20.60 34.54
C ASN A 561 2.44 20.63 34.99
N ASN A 562 1.66 19.59 34.66
CA ASN A 562 0.24 19.46 35.01
C ASN A 562 0.01 18.45 36.15
N ASN A 563 1.00 18.26 37.03
CA ASN A 563 0.92 17.40 38.21
C ASN A 563 0.67 15.91 37.90
N PHE A 564 1.27 15.39 36.83
CA PHE A 564 1.33 13.95 36.59
C PHE A 564 2.65 13.36 37.07
N THR A 565 2.58 12.19 37.70
CA THR A 565 3.73 11.30 37.87
C THR A 565 3.78 10.35 36.70
N ILE A 566 4.97 10.11 36.13
CA ILE A 566 5.14 9.32 34.92
C ILE A 566 6.08 8.15 35.20
N ASP A 567 5.58 6.93 35.01
CA ASP A 567 6.38 5.71 34.99
C ASP A 567 6.58 5.24 33.54
N TYR A 568 7.83 4.94 33.18
CA TYR A 568 8.21 4.45 31.85
C TYR A 568 8.48 2.96 31.86
N PHE A 569 8.00 2.27 30.82
CA PHE A 569 8.22 0.84 30.64
C PHE A 569 8.67 0.56 29.21
N THR A 570 9.61 -0.39 29.08
CA THR A 570 9.97 -0.98 27.78
C THR A 570 9.02 -2.16 27.50
N PRO A 571 8.41 -2.24 26.32
CA PRO A 571 7.58 -3.38 25.96
C PRO A 571 8.36 -4.71 26.05
N PRO A 572 7.79 -5.78 26.63
CA PRO A 572 8.38 -7.12 26.58
C PRO A 572 8.56 -7.61 25.14
N GLN A 573 9.61 -8.38 24.90
CA GLN A 573 9.91 -8.99 23.58
C GLN A 573 8.75 -9.79 22.99
N ASP A 574 7.98 -10.47 23.84
CA ASP A 574 6.83 -11.25 23.40
C ASP A 574 5.72 -10.41 22.74
N TYR A 575 5.69 -9.08 22.98
CA TYR A 575 4.68 -8.21 22.39
C TYR A 575 4.88 -7.98 20.88
N PHE A 576 6.09 -8.24 20.37
CA PHE A 576 6.46 -8.04 18.97
C PHE A 576 6.24 -9.30 18.11
N LYS A 577 5.80 -10.41 18.72
CA LYS A 577 5.44 -11.62 17.98
C LYS A 577 4.14 -11.42 17.21
N ASN A 578 4.09 -11.97 16.00
CA ASN A 578 2.92 -11.94 15.13
C ASN A 578 1.66 -12.46 15.87
N PRO A 579 0.68 -11.58 16.19
CA PRO A 579 -0.56 -11.99 16.84
C PRO A 579 -1.58 -12.58 15.85
N PHE A 580 -1.36 -12.46 14.54
CA PHE A 580 -2.37 -12.76 13.53
C PHE A 580 -2.38 -14.24 13.15
N LEU A 581 -3.57 -14.83 13.12
CA LEU A 581 -3.79 -16.21 12.67
C LEU A 581 -3.88 -16.32 11.15
N ASN A 582 -4.38 -15.26 10.51
CA ASN A 582 -4.64 -15.21 9.08
C ASN A 582 -3.75 -14.18 8.35
N LEU A 583 -2.58 -13.91 8.92
CA LEU A 583 -1.48 -13.13 8.32
C LEU A 583 -0.17 -13.90 8.50
N SER A 584 0.52 -14.20 7.40
CA SER A 584 1.81 -14.90 7.47
C SER A 584 2.86 -14.04 8.19
N GLN A 585 3.89 -14.67 8.76
CA GLN A 585 4.98 -13.95 9.43
C GLN A 585 5.66 -12.94 8.49
N ASN A 586 5.82 -13.27 7.21
CA ASN A 586 6.43 -12.37 6.23
C ASN A 586 5.58 -11.13 6.01
N ILE A 587 4.26 -11.28 5.77
CA ILE A 587 3.37 -10.13 5.56
C ILE A 587 3.24 -9.31 6.85
N PHE A 588 3.24 -9.96 8.01
CA PHE A 588 3.28 -9.28 9.30
C PHE A 588 4.54 -8.40 9.43
N ASN A 589 5.72 -8.94 9.14
CA ASN A 589 6.98 -8.19 9.18
C ASN A 589 6.98 -7.04 8.15
N MET A 590 6.41 -7.24 6.96
CA MET A 590 6.30 -6.18 5.96
C MET A 590 5.35 -5.07 6.40
N LYS A 591 4.19 -5.44 6.94
CA LYS A 591 3.15 -4.50 7.37
C LYS A 591 3.57 -3.72 8.61
N PHE A 592 4.28 -4.37 9.54
CA PHE A 592 4.72 -3.81 10.81
C PHE A 592 6.25 -3.74 10.87
N SER A 593 6.88 -3.21 9.80
CA SER A 593 8.34 -3.19 9.62
C SER A 593 9.10 -2.48 10.74
N GLU A 594 8.44 -1.60 11.49
CA GLU A 594 9.05 -0.91 12.62
C GLU A 594 9.12 -1.75 13.91
N PHE A 595 8.62 -3.00 13.90
CA PHE A 595 8.76 -3.93 15.04
C PHE A 595 10.19 -4.46 15.24
N ASP A 596 11.09 -4.23 14.29
CA ASP A 596 12.48 -4.72 14.36
C ASP A 596 13.31 -4.07 15.48
N ASP A 597 12.90 -2.90 15.99
CA ASP A 597 13.56 -2.23 17.11
C ASP A 597 12.59 -1.87 18.24
N GLN A 598 12.54 -2.74 19.25
CA GLN A 598 11.78 -2.53 20.49
C GLN A 598 12.07 -1.19 21.17
N GLN A 599 13.27 -0.64 20.98
CA GLN A 599 13.67 0.60 21.63
C GLN A 599 12.92 1.80 21.06
N ASN A 600 12.27 1.65 19.92
CA ASN A 600 11.45 2.70 19.32
C ASN A 600 10.12 2.91 20.03
N PHE A 601 9.66 1.97 20.87
CA PHE A 601 8.40 2.10 21.57
C PHE A 601 8.59 2.52 23.03
N ILE A 602 7.64 3.30 23.54
CA ILE A 602 7.57 3.69 24.94
C ILE A 602 6.17 3.44 25.47
N MET A 603 6.08 2.80 26.63
CA MET A 603 4.84 2.66 27.39
C MET A 603 4.92 3.58 28.60
N MET A 604 3.92 4.44 28.76
CA MET A 604 3.84 5.43 29.83
C MET A 604 2.61 5.18 30.68
N LYS A 605 2.81 5.14 32.00
CA LYS A 605 1.73 5.18 32.98
C LYS A 605 1.83 6.51 33.71
N CYS A 606 0.88 7.40 33.42
CA CYS A 606 0.85 8.75 33.96
C CYS A 606 -0.28 8.86 34.99
N GLN A 607 0.04 9.03 36.27
CA GLN A 607 -0.97 9.19 37.33
C GLN A 607 -1.12 10.66 37.71
N LYS A 608 -2.36 11.15 37.65
CA LYS A 608 -2.72 12.52 38.05
C LYS A 608 -2.77 12.64 39.56
N LEU A 609 -1.98 13.54 40.13
CA LEU A 609 -1.90 13.76 41.58
C LEU A 609 -3.14 14.47 42.16
#